data_AF-A0A820WV31-F1
#
_entry.id   AF-A0A820WV31-F1
#
_cell.length_a   1.000
_cell.length_b   1.000
_cell.length_c   1.000
_cell.angle_alpha   90.00
_cell.angle_beta   90.00
_cell.angle_gamma   90.00
#
_symmetry.space_group_name_H-M   'P 1'
#
loop_
_entity.id
_entity.type
_entity.pdbx_description
1 polymer ?
#
loop_
_entity_poly.entity_id
_entity_poly.type
_entity_poly.pdbx_seq_one_letter_code
_entity_poly.pdbx_strand_id
1 'polypeptide(L)'
;GSEDATSIIKKIKYDSTTNTFNGFPTPLDRGVPIKEYYRTDSFDKLKVWFDSNDKASLLNVHMIQPVPSTNQSIIPSPFLLSAYGTDNTATANEILQRWWYIFNQCLQRNIRIIGFSTGEEITKHC
;
A
#
# COMPACT_ATOMS: atom_id res chain seq x y z
N GLY A 1 -13.06 4.39 2.83
CA GLY A 1 -11.84 3.59 2.64
C GLY A 1 -11.17 3.44 3.96
N SER A 2 -10.61 2.27 4.26
CA SER A 2 -9.84 2.04 5.47
C SER A 2 -8.39 1.77 5.11
N GLU A 3 -7.48 2.33 5.89
CA GLU A 3 -6.05 2.14 5.82
C GLU A 3 -5.52 1.66 7.17
N ASP A 4 -4.66 0.64 7.16
CA ASP A 4 -3.96 0.19 8.36
C ASP A 4 -2.69 -0.58 7.99
N ALA A 5 -1.74 -0.66 8.91
CA ALA A 5 -0.49 -1.39 8.75
C ALA A 5 -0.43 -2.59 9.70
N THR A 6 -0.07 -3.76 9.17
CA THR A 6 0.08 -4.98 9.97
C THR A 6 1.50 -5.53 9.90
N SER A 7 1.93 -6.20 10.97
CA SER A 7 3.24 -6.85 11.03
C SER A 7 3.30 -8.08 10.13
N ILE A 8 4.41 -8.25 9.43
CA ILE A 8 4.65 -9.39 8.53
C ILE A 8 5.98 -10.08 8.83
N ILE A 9 6.10 -11.33 8.39
CA ILE A 9 7.37 -12.05 8.41
C ILE A 9 8.30 -11.42 7.38
N LYS A 10 9.43 -10.88 7.85
CA LYS A 10 10.48 -10.28 7.01
C LYS A 10 11.06 -11.34 6.07
N LYS A 11 10.67 -11.29 4.80
CA LYS A 11 11.17 -12.22 3.78
C LYS A 11 11.27 -11.54 2.44
N ILE A 12 12.41 -11.71 1.78
CA ILE A 12 12.60 -11.29 0.39
C ILE A 12 12.34 -12.48 -0.52
N LYS A 13 11.60 -12.25 -1.61
CA LYS A 13 11.37 -13.23 -2.66
C LYS A 13 11.64 -12.58 -4.01
N TYR A 14 12.50 -13.23 -4.80
CA TYR A 14 12.67 -12.89 -6.21
C TYR A 14 11.51 -13.47 -7.04
N ASP A 15 10.94 -12.66 -7.92
CA ASP A 15 10.01 -13.11 -8.96
C ASP A 15 10.70 -13.02 -10.32
N SER A 16 11.01 -14.20 -10.88
CA SER A 16 11.67 -14.33 -12.19
C SER A 16 10.75 -13.99 -13.36
N THR A 17 9.43 -13.93 -13.16
CA THR A 17 8.48 -13.56 -14.22
C THR A 17 8.54 -12.08 -14.52
N THR A 18 8.76 -11.28 -13.49
CA THR A 18 8.77 -9.81 -13.54
C THR A 18 10.15 -9.21 -13.32
N ASN A 19 11.18 -10.05 -13.12
CA ASN A 19 12.53 -9.64 -12.72
C ASN A 19 12.53 -8.62 -11.57
N THR A 20 11.73 -8.91 -10.53
CA THR A 20 11.46 -7.99 -9.42
C THR A 20 11.70 -8.65 -8.08
N PHE A 21 12.20 -7.89 -7.10
CA PHE A 21 12.15 -8.32 -5.69
C PHE A 21 10.87 -7.89 -5.00
N ASN A 22 10.29 -8.83 -4.26
CA ASN A 22 9.19 -8.60 -3.33
C ASN A 22 9.69 -8.71 -1.89
N GLY A 23 9.18 -7.85 -0.99
CA GLY A 23 9.46 -7.90 0.44
C GLY A 23 10.30 -6.74 0.98
N PHE A 24 10.68 -5.77 0.15
CA PHE A 24 11.24 -4.48 0.58
C PHE A 24 10.13 -3.45 0.80
N PRO A 25 10.35 -2.41 1.63
CA PRO A 25 9.49 -1.23 1.67
C PRO A 25 9.37 -0.62 0.27
N THR A 26 8.15 -0.38 -0.20
CA THR A 26 7.91 0.17 -1.54
C THR A 26 8.00 1.69 -1.47
N PRO A 27 8.88 2.33 -2.26
CA PRO A 27 8.92 3.78 -2.31
C PRO A 27 7.60 4.38 -2.78
N LEU A 28 7.28 5.56 -2.27
CA LEU A 28 6.06 6.29 -2.56
C LEU A 28 6.35 7.44 -3.53
N ASP A 29 5.47 7.64 -4.50
CA ASP A 29 5.37 8.87 -5.29
C ASP A 29 4.05 9.56 -4.94
N ARG A 30 4.14 10.73 -4.29
CA ARG A 30 2.97 11.46 -3.77
C ARG A 30 2.06 10.58 -2.91
N GLY A 31 2.68 9.78 -2.05
CA GLY A 31 2.02 8.81 -1.19
C GLY A 31 1.51 7.54 -1.86
N VAL A 32 1.55 7.43 -3.19
CA VAL A 32 1.11 6.23 -3.91
C VAL A 32 2.30 5.28 -4.10
N PRO A 33 2.18 3.98 -3.79
CA PRO A 33 3.29 3.03 -3.97
C PRO A 33 3.67 2.91 -5.45
N ILE A 34 4.97 2.98 -5.74
CA ILE A 34 5.49 2.81 -7.10
C ILE A 34 5.48 1.31 -7.45
N LYS A 35 4.62 0.93 -8.40
CA LYS A 35 4.52 -0.45 -8.88
C LYS A 35 5.85 -0.93 -9.45
N GLU A 36 6.27 -2.15 -9.07
CA GLU A 36 7.47 -2.80 -9.61
C GLU A 36 8.75 -1.96 -9.44
N TYR A 37 8.87 -1.16 -8.38
CA TYR A 37 10.04 -0.29 -8.16
C TYR A 37 11.38 -1.07 -8.20
N TYR A 38 11.41 -2.27 -7.61
CA TYR A 38 12.56 -3.15 -7.57
C TYR A 38 12.68 -4.07 -8.79
N ARG A 39 12.19 -3.62 -9.96
CA ARG A 39 12.34 -4.30 -11.23
C ARG A 39 13.63 -3.89 -11.93
N THR A 40 14.38 -4.87 -12.43
CA THR A 40 15.60 -4.60 -13.21
C THR A 40 16.04 -5.83 -13.97
N ASP A 41 16.64 -5.64 -15.15
CA ASP A 41 17.30 -6.72 -15.91
C ASP A 41 18.81 -6.83 -15.57
N SER A 42 19.31 -5.99 -14.65
CA SER A 42 20.70 -6.03 -14.18
C SER A 42 20.84 -6.84 -12.88
N PHE A 43 21.64 -7.91 -12.94
CA PHE A 43 21.98 -8.72 -11.77
C PHE A 43 22.75 -7.91 -10.70
N ASP A 44 23.66 -7.04 -11.09
CA ASP A 44 24.40 -6.20 -10.15
C ASP A 44 23.47 -5.29 -9.35
N LYS A 45 22.45 -4.73 -10.03
CA LYS A 45 21.44 -3.91 -9.37
C LYS A 45 20.56 -4.72 -8.41
N LEU A 46 20.20 -5.96 -8.77
CA LEU A 46 19.55 -6.89 -7.84
C LEU A 46 20.40 -7.14 -6.60
N LYS A 47 21.70 -7.44 -6.79
CA LYS A 47 22.63 -7.68 -5.68
C LYS A 47 22.73 -6.48 -4.75
N VAL A 48 22.95 -5.29 -5.31
CA VAL A 48 23.01 -4.04 -4.52
C VAL A 48 21.73 -3.86 -3.70
N TRP A 49 20.56 -4.03 -4.31
CA TRP A 49 19.31 -3.89 -3.59
C TRP A 49 19.15 -4.91 -2.46
N PHE A 50 19.52 -6.17 -2.71
CA PHE A 50 19.44 -7.23 -1.72
C PHE A 50 20.33 -6.97 -0.51
N ASP A 51 21.53 -6.44 -0.74
CA ASP A 51 22.51 -6.19 0.33
C ASP A 51 22.24 -4.88 1.07
N SER A 52 21.62 -3.87 0.43
CA SER A 52 21.52 -2.51 0.97
C SER A 52 20.13 -2.12 1.49
N ASN A 53 19.06 -2.83 1.15
CA ASN A 53 17.70 -2.46 1.57
C ASN A 53 17.25 -3.28 2.77
N ASP A 54 16.59 -2.61 3.72
CA ASP A 54 15.92 -3.27 4.82
C ASP A 54 14.70 -4.05 4.33
N LYS A 55 14.46 -5.21 4.93
CA LYS A 55 13.27 -6.02 4.66
C LYS A 55 12.06 -5.36 5.34
N ALA A 56 10.93 -5.27 4.63
CA ALA A 56 9.71 -4.70 5.19
C ALA A 56 9.24 -5.52 6.40
N SER A 57 9.04 -4.85 7.54
CA SER A 57 8.39 -5.42 8.73
C SER A 57 6.88 -5.24 8.72
N LEU A 58 6.37 -4.30 7.93
CA LEU A 58 4.97 -3.91 7.91
C LEU A 58 4.42 -4.02 6.49
N LEU A 59 3.16 -4.43 6.40
CA LEU A 59 2.36 -4.39 5.20
C LEU A 59 1.26 -3.35 5.40
N ASN A 60 1.30 -2.28 4.62
CA ASN A 60 0.19 -1.32 4.58
C ASN A 60 -0.91 -1.86 3.67
N VAL A 61 -2.17 -1.74 4.10
CA VAL A 61 -3.32 -2.33 3.44
C VAL A 61 -4.40 -1.26 3.26
N HIS A 62 -4.91 -1.13 2.02
CA HIS A 62 -6.03 -0.25 1.69
C HIS A 62 -7.25 -1.05 1.28
N MET A 63 -8.34 -0.86 2.02
CA MET A 63 -9.59 -1.56 1.82
C MET A 63 -10.73 -0.59 1.50
N ILE A 64 -11.62 -0.98 0.61
CA ILE A 64 -12.92 -0.31 0.43
C ILE A 64 -14.00 -1.18 1.02
N GLN A 65 -14.71 -0.64 2.00
CA GLN A 65 -15.88 -1.26 2.59
C GLN A 65 -17.14 -0.67 1.94
N PRO A 66 -17.99 -1.50 1.32
CA PRO A 66 -19.31 -1.08 0.86
C PRO A 66 -20.16 -0.61 2.04
N VAL A 67 -20.89 0.48 1.85
CA VAL A 67 -21.85 0.98 2.82
C VAL A 67 -23.23 0.43 2.44
N PRO A 68 -23.97 -0.22 3.36
CA PRO A 68 -25.29 -0.76 3.05
C PRO A 68 -26.23 0.36 2.61
N SER A 69 -26.99 0.13 1.54
CA SER A 69 -28.16 0.97 1.25
C SER A 69 -29.35 0.48 2.08
N THR A 70 -30.30 1.38 2.38
CA THR A 70 -31.50 1.07 3.19
C THR A 70 -32.34 -0.10 2.66
N ASN A 71 -32.15 -0.47 1.39
CA ASN A 71 -32.94 -1.49 0.70
C ASN A 71 -32.16 -2.80 0.45
N GLN A 72 -30.93 -2.93 0.97
CA GLN A 72 -30.11 -4.12 0.77
C GLN A 72 -29.98 -4.92 2.07
N SER A 73 -30.49 -6.15 2.03
CA SER A 73 -30.32 -7.16 3.09
C SER A 73 -28.95 -7.83 3.07
N ILE A 74 -28.17 -7.66 1.99
CA ILE A 74 -26.85 -8.24 1.79
C ILE A 74 -25.84 -7.13 1.65
N ILE A 75 -24.86 -7.09 2.54
CA ILE A 75 -23.73 -6.17 2.50
C ILE A 75 -22.61 -6.85 1.70
N PRO A 76 -22.16 -6.28 0.57
CA PRO A 76 -21.06 -6.89 -0.19
C PRO A 76 -19.77 -6.90 0.63
N SER A 77 -18.93 -7.90 0.38
CA SER A 77 -17.64 -8.02 1.05
C SER A 77 -16.73 -6.82 0.75
N PRO A 78 -15.86 -6.43 1.71
CA PRO A 78 -14.82 -5.44 1.44
C PRO A 78 -13.87 -5.87 0.31
N PHE A 79 -13.33 -4.89 -0.40
CA PHE A 79 -12.39 -5.10 -1.50
C PHE A 79 -11.01 -4.55 -1.14
N LEU A 80 -9.97 -5.34 -1.40
CA LEU A 80 -8.59 -4.90 -1.29
C LEU A 80 -8.23 -4.03 -2.51
N LEU A 81 -7.84 -2.78 -2.28
CA LEU A 81 -7.34 -1.89 -3.33
C LEU A 81 -5.84 -2.00 -3.52
N SER A 82 -5.10 -2.06 -2.41
CA SER A 82 -3.65 -2.07 -2.43
C SER A 82 -3.10 -2.73 -1.18
N ALA A 83 -1.98 -3.42 -1.34
CA ALA A 83 -1.15 -3.89 -0.26
C ALA A 83 0.32 -3.78 -0.67
N TYR A 84 1.15 -3.17 0.17
CA TYR A 84 2.57 -3.00 -0.11
C TYR A 84 3.39 -2.94 1.17
N GLY A 85 4.66 -3.34 1.07
CA GLY A 85 5.60 -3.27 2.19
C GLY A 85 5.88 -1.81 2.54
N THR A 86 5.93 -1.49 3.83
CA THR A 86 6.21 -0.14 4.32
C THR A 86 7.21 -0.19 5.48
N ASP A 87 7.91 0.91 5.69
CA ASP A 87 8.73 1.20 6.89
C ASP A 87 8.02 2.15 7.87
N ASN A 88 6.77 2.52 7.57
CA ASN A 88 5.95 3.45 8.35
C ASN A 88 6.55 4.88 8.47
N THR A 89 7.25 5.32 7.42
CA THR A 89 7.84 6.68 7.35
C THR A 89 7.02 7.68 6.53
N ALA A 90 5.87 7.25 5.99
CA ALA A 90 4.99 8.11 5.21
C ALA A 90 4.52 9.33 6.01
N THR A 91 4.61 10.50 5.40
CA THR A 91 4.18 11.75 6.03
C THR A 91 2.67 11.95 5.93
N ALA A 92 2.10 12.78 6.81
CA ALA A 92 0.70 13.20 6.73
C ALA A 92 0.31 13.76 5.35
N ASN A 93 1.20 14.52 4.71
CA ASN A 93 0.97 15.05 3.37
C ASN A 93 0.89 13.94 2.32
N GLU A 94 1.77 12.94 2.38
CA GLU A 94 1.73 11.78 1.48
C GLU A 94 0.46 10.95 1.69
N ILE A 95 0.02 10.75 2.94
CA ILE A 95 -1.24 10.07 3.25
C ILE A 95 -2.43 10.79 2.61
N LEU A 96 -2.51 12.13 2.76
CA LEU A 96 -3.56 12.93 2.14
C LEU A 96 -3.52 12.87 0.61
N GLN A 97 -2.33 12.97 0.00
CA GLN A 97 -2.16 12.86 -1.45
C GLN A 97 -2.59 11.48 -1.97
N ARG A 98 -2.27 10.41 -1.23
CA ARG A 98 -2.73 9.05 -1.51
C ARG A 98 -4.24 8.93 -1.45
N TRP A 99 -4.89 9.44 -0.39
CA TRP A 99 -6.35 9.41 -0.27
C TRP A 99 -7.03 10.18 -1.38
N TRP A 100 -6.49 11.35 -1.73
CA TRP A 100 -6.97 12.13 -2.87
C TRP A 100 -6.86 11.35 -4.19
N TYR A 101 -5.74 10.66 -4.41
CA TYR A 101 -5.56 9.80 -5.58
C TYR A 101 -6.60 8.67 -5.60
N ILE A 102 -6.76 7.93 -4.51
CA ILE A 102 -7.74 6.84 -4.40
C ILE A 102 -9.17 7.36 -4.64
N PHE A 103 -9.52 8.49 -4.03
CA PHE A 103 -10.81 9.14 -4.22
C PHE A 103 -11.10 9.41 -5.69
N ASN A 104 -10.16 10.06 -6.40
CA ASN A 104 -10.33 10.39 -7.81
C ASN A 104 -10.42 9.15 -8.70
N GLN A 105 -9.58 8.13 -8.44
CA GLN A 105 -9.62 6.87 -9.19
C GLN A 105 -10.95 6.13 -9.00
N CYS A 106 -11.51 6.13 -7.78
CA CYS A 106 -12.82 5.56 -7.52
C CYS A 106 -13.94 6.37 -8.17
N LEU A 107 -13.89 7.70 -8.08
CA LEU A 107 -14.89 8.59 -8.67
C LEU A 107 -15.00 8.40 -10.19
N GLN A 108 -13.85 8.30 -10.89
CA GLN A 108 -13.80 8.01 -12.33
C GLN A 108 -14.46 6.68 -12.72
N ARG A 109 -14.61 5.76 -11.77
CA ARG A 109 -15.24 4.44 -11.95
C ARG A 109 -16.65 4.38 -11.37
N ASN A 110 -17.27 5.53 -11.10
CA ASN A 110 -18.60 5.67 -10.46
C ASN A 110 -18.68 5.04 -9.06
N ILE A 111 -17.56 4.96 -8.35
CA ILE A 111 -17.51 4.53 -6.95
C ILE A 111 -17.35 5.78 -6.09
N ARG A 112 -18.36 6.08 -5.27
CA ARG A 112 -18.33 7.22 -4.36
C ARG A 112 -17.78 6.82 -3.00
N ILE A 113 -16.59 7.31 -2.66
CA ILE A 113 -16.05 7.20 -1.29
C ILE A 113 -16.66 8.33 -0.44
N ILE A 114 -17.27 7.97 0.68
CA ILE A 114 -17.91 8.93 1.60
C ILE A 114 -17.01 9.35 2.77
N GLY A 115 -15.91 8.64 2.99
CA GLY A 115 -14.96 8.92 4.07
C GLY A 115 -13.76 8.00 4.04
N PHE A 116 -12.69 8.41 4.73
CA PHE A 116 -11.49 7.62 4.98
C PHE A 116 -11.32 7.40 6.49
N SER A 117 -10.79 6.25 6.86
CA SER A 117 -10.39 5.91 8.22
C SER A 117 -8.98 5.35 8.20
N THR A 118 -8.20 5.66 9.23
CA THR A 118 -6.86 5.09 9.46
C THR A 118 -6.73 4.63 10.89
N GLY A 119 -5.93 3.58 11.13
CA GLY A 119 -5.52 3.20 12.47
C GLY A 119 -4.64 4.26 13.14
N GLU A 120 -4.34 4.08 14.43
CA GLU A 120 -3.32 4.88 15.12
C GLU A 120 -1.96 4.60 14.47
N GLU A 121 -1.45 5.57 13.72
CA GLU A 121 -0.03 5.60 13.40
C GLU A 121 0.72 5.81 14.71
N ILE A 122 1.59 4.87 15.09
CA ILE A 122 2.53 5.09 16.18
C ILE A 122 3.48 6.19 15.72
N THR A 123 3.07 7.45 15.94
CA THR A 123 3.99 8.59 15.92
C THR A 123 5.01 8.29 17.01
N LYS A 124 6.19 7.83 16.61
CA LYS A 124 7.35 7.91 17.50
C LYS A 124 7.52 9.39 17.79
N HIS A 125 7.04 9.82 18.96
CA HIS A 125 7.35 11.12 19.51
C HIS A 125 8.87 11.29 19.49
N CYS A 126 9.34 12.30 18.76
CA CYS A 126 10.71 12.78 18.85
C CYS A 126 11.03 13.21 20.29
#